data_AF-A0A497HTA7-F1
#
_entry.id   AF-A0A497HTA7-F1
#
_cell.length_a   1.000
_cell.length_b   1.000
_cell.length_c   1.000
_cell.angle_alpha   90.00
_cell.angle_beta   90.00
_cell.angle_gamma   90.00
#
_symmetry.space_group_name_H-M   'P 1'
#
loop_
_entity.id
_entity.type
_entity.pdbx_description
1 polymer ?
#
loop_
_entity_poly.entity_id
_entity_poly.type
_entity_poly.pdbx_seq_one_letter_code
_entity_poly.pdbx_strand_id
1 'polypeptide(L)'
;MIIVQKSALPKGLPKKTTSLCPVCKKIIPATIYEENGKVMYKKTCPEHGEFKDIYFGDVESYLRLERWSVDGIGVNNPNTETRKGHPFDCGLCPYHLSHTALANLDLTNRCNLKCPICFANANAAGYVYEPTLDEVKKMLKMLRDEQPVPTPAVQFAGGEPTIYPHFLEAVKAASEMGFAQVQVATNGIRLAYDPSFAQAMVDAGMHTVYLQFDGFKEETYIKARGRKDMLKIKLLAIEHCKRTKPKPLATVLVPVIVRGINDDEVGKIVDFALENMEVIRSVNFQPVSFSGRINQEQRLKGRYTIGDLINDLADQTDYIEGPEDFFPIPAAAVLSELISQIANEPKVAFTTHPHCGSAAYLFREDGGRVISLTRFIDADGLLDEAQTLIESGEFENYGKLRGALKAYQLVKRHIDTSKAPKGLNVLSMLKSVFLTQNKKALGEFHWRTLFIGAMHFQDLYNYDLERVRRCVIHYTTPDGRIIPFCAYNTGPEFRVEVEKKFGMSIEEWQKRNPGRDIMGRDLYPSELPA
;
A
#
# COMPACT_ATOMS: atom_id res chain seq x y z
N MET A 1 19.67 -10.50 -15.22
CA MET A 1 18.45 -10.03 -15.94
C MET A 1 17.98 -8.75 -15.27
N ILE A 2 17.88 -7.67 -16.04
CA ILE A 2 17.45 -6.34 -15.58
C ILE A 2 15.93 -6.34 -15.41
N ILE A 3 15.44 -5.82 -14.29
CA ILE A 3 13.99 -5.72 -13.99
C ILE A 3 13.51 -4.27 -13.85
N VAL A 4 14.46 -3.34 -13.76
CA VAL A 4 14.26 -1.89 -13.68
C VAL A 4 14.94 -1.20 -14.86
N GLN A 5 14.30 -0.19 -15.43
CA GLN A 5 14.85 0.66 -16.48
C GLN A 5 14.72 2.14 -16.12
N LYS A 6 15.48 2.99 -16.82
CA LYS A 6 15.39 4.43 -16.67
C LYS A 6 13.94 4.90 -16.89
N SER A 7 13.43 5.72 -15.98
CA SER A 7 12.05 6.18 -16.08
C SER A 7 11.83 7.08 -17.30
N ALA A 8 10.75 6.82 -18.02
CA ALA A 8 10.28 7.68 -19.12
C ALA A 8 9.44 8.87 -18.63
N LEU A 9 9.22 9.02 -17.31
CA LEU A 9 8.40 10.10 -16.76
C LEU A 9 9.08 11.47 -16.95
N PRO A 10 8.36 12.47 -17.47
CA PRO A 10 8.83 13.85 -17.42
C PRO A 10 8.89 14.31 -15.95
N LYS A 11 10.04 14.87 -15.57
CA LYS A 11 10.28 15.48 -14.26
C LYS A 11 10.09 17.00 -14.32
N GLY A 12 9.81 17.61 -13.16
CA GLY A 12 9.60 19.05 -13.03
C GLY A 12 8.19 19.51 -13.41
N LEU A 13 7.97 20.83 -13.31
CA LEU A 13 6.69 21.48 -13.59
C LEU A 13 6.90 22.71 -14.50
N PRO A 14 5.93 23.05 -15.37
CA PRO A 14 4.70 22.30 -15.65
C PRO A 14 4.97 21.08 -16.54
N LYS A 15 4.10 20.06 -16.46
CA LYS A 15 4.17 18.89 -17.35
C LYS A 15 2.80 18.43 -17.83
N LYS A 16 2.79 17.71 -18.96
CA LYS A 16 1.58 17.18 -19.60
C LYS A 16 1.42 15.70 -19.27
N THR A 17 0.17 15.28 -19.11
CA THR A 17 -0.21 13.86 -18.98
C THR A 17 -1.60 13.64 -19.60
N THR A 18 -2.12 12.44 -19.48
CA THR A 18 -3.49 12.06 -19.87
C THR A 18 -4.29 11.63 -18.65
N SER A 19 -5.58 11.94 -18.67
CA SER A 19 -6.52 11.74 -17.58
C SER A 19 -7.84 11.18 -18.10
N LEU A 20 -8.78 10.92 -17.19
CA LEU A 20 -10.17 10.64 -17.52
C LEU A 20 -11.06 11.85 -17.20
N CYS A 21 -12.05 12.10 -18.04
CA CYS A 21 -13.12 13.05 -17.72
C CYS A 21 -13.90 12.55 -16.49
N PRO A 22 -14.11 13.37 -15.44
CA PRO A 22 -14.88 12.95 -14.27
C PRO A 22 -16.36 12.62 -14.53
N VAL A 23 -16.88 12.99 -15.71
CA VAL A 23 -18.29 12.80 -16.07
C VAL A 23 -18.47 11.66 -17.08
N CYS A 24 -17.92 11.79 -18.29
CA CYS A 24 -18.08 10.77 -19.33
C CYS A 24 -16.97 9.72 -19.37
N LYS A 25 -15.99 9.78 -18.46
CA LYS A 25 -14.85 8.85 -18.37
C LYS A 25 -13.97 8.73 -19.64
N LYS A 26 -14.19 9.57 -20.67
CA LYS A 26 -13.32 9.63 -21.87
C LYS A 26 -11.91 10.10 -21.50
N ILE A 27 -10.91 9.62 -22.24
CA ILE A 27 -9.52 10.07 -22.09
C ILE A 27 -9.41 11.52 -22.57
N ILE A 28 -8.79 12.37 -21.75
CA ILE A 28 -8.61 13.80 -22.01
C ILE A 28 -7.19 14.26 -21.62
N PRO A 29 -6.64 15.31 -22.26
CA PRO A 29 -5.35 15.87 -21.88
C PRO A 29 -5.44 16.55 -20.51
N ALA A 30 -4.34 16.47 -19.76
CA ALA A 30 -4.18 17.12 -18.47
C ALA A 30 -2.80 17.81 -18.35
N THR A 31 -2.74 18.82 -17.49
CA THR A 31 -1.54 19.57 -17.14
C THR A 31 -1.35 19.58 -15.64
N ILE A 32 -0.15 19.24 -15.21
CA ILE A 32 0.31 19.34 -13.82
C ILE A 32 1.19 20.58 -13.73
N TYR A 33 0.92 21.48 -12.80
CA TYR A 33 1.61 22.77 -12.71
C TYR A 33 1.68 23.27 -11.27
N GLU A 34 2.61 24.16 -10.98
CA GLU A 34 2.71 24.81 -9.67
C GLU A 34 1.81 26.05 -9.61
N GLU A 35 1.11 26.23 -8.48
CA GLU A 35 0.37 27.45 -8.16
C GLU A 35 0.35 27.63 -6.63
N ASN A 36 0.87 28.77 -6.14
CA ASN A 36 0.89 29.12 -4.71
C ASN A 36 1.51 28.03 -3.80
N GLY A 37 2.65 27.47 -4.21
CA GLY A 37 3.36 26.41 -3.44
C GLY A 37 2.72 25.03 -3.51
N LYS A 38 1.60 24.87 -4.23
CA LYS A 38 0.91 23.58 -4.44
C LYS A 38 1.12 23.09 -5.86
N VAL A 39 1.00 21.78 -6.04
CA VAL A 39 0.96 21.16 -7.36
C VAL A 39 -0.49 20.92 -7.75
N MET A 40 -0.93 21.65 -8.76
CA MET A 40 -2.28 21.65 -9.29
C MET A 40 -2.43 20.71 -10.49
N TYR A 41 -3.64 20.20 -10.68
CA TYR A 41 -4.04 19.33 -11.77
C TYR A 41 -5.17 19.97 -12.56
N LYS A 42 -4.95 20.25 -13.85
CA LYS A 42 -5.98 20.81 -14.74
C LYS A 42 -6.22 19.90 -15.93
N LYS A 43 -7.50 19.69 -16.27
CA LYS A 43 -7.92 18.92 -17.45
C LYS A 43 -9.16 19.52 -18.09
N THR A 44 -9.30 19.34 -19.40
CA THR A 44 -10.37 19.94 -20.18
C THR A 44 -11.05 18.88 -21.04
N CYS A 45 -12.35 18.69 -20.81
CA CYS A 45 -13.20 17.84 -21.63
C CYS A 45 -13.98 18.70 -22.63
N PRO A 46 -14.00 18.37 -23.93
CA PRO A 46 -14.79 19.11 -24.93
C PRO A 46 -16.29 19.20 -24.60
N GLU A 47 -16.83 18.20 -23.89
CA GLU A 47 -18.26 18.10 -23.55
C GLU A 47 -18.59 18.67 -22.17
N HIS A 48 -17.66 18.58 -21.22
CA HIS A 48 -17.93 18.85 -19.80
C HIS A 48 -17.10 19.99 -19.21
N GLY A 49 -16.30 20.68 -20.04
CA GLY A 49 -15.52 21.84 -19.65
C GLY A 49 -14.25 21.50 -18.87
N GLU A 50 -13.80 22.48 -18.09
CA GLU A 50 -12.55 22.43 -17.34
C GLU A 50 -12.77 21.90 -15.92
N PHE A 51 -11.81 21.10 -15.45
CA PHE A 51 -11.71 20.63 -14.08
C PHE A 51 -10.34 21.00 -13.52
N LYS A 52 -10.32 21.51 -12.29
CA LYS A 52 -9.11 21.76 -11.51
C LYS A 52 -9.18 21.05 -10.16
N ASP A 53 -8.05 20.54 -9.70
CA ASP A 53 -7.87 19.95 -8.38
C ASP A 53 -6.42 20.12 -7.89
N ILE A 54 -6.18 19.82 -6.62
CA ILE A 54 -4.84 19.70 -6.05
C ILE A 54 -4.33 18.28 -6.34
N TYR A 55 -3.18 18.17 -6.99
CA TYR A 55 -2.47 16.91 -7.20
C TYR A 55 -1.59 16.57 -5.98
N PHE A 56 -0.91 17.59 -5.45
CA PHE A 56 -0.03 17.51 -4.29
C PHE A 56 -0.08 18.83 -3.51
N GLY A 57 -0.18 18.76 -2.19
CA GLY A 57 -0.33 19.93 -1.31
C GLY A 57 0.94 20.75 -1.12
N ASP A 58 2.09 20.20 -1.49
CA ASP A 58 3.42 20.79 -1.32
C ASP A 58 4.32 20.51 -2.55
N VAL A 59 4.86 21.57 -3.16
CA VAL A 59 5.69 21.45 -4.36
C VAL A 59 7.08 20.88 -4.07
N GLU A 60 7.64 21.14 -2.90
CA GLU A 60 8.98 20.67 -2.53
C GLU A 60 9.01 19.13 -2.41
N SER A 61 8.09 18.58 -1.62
CA SER A 61 7.87 17.13 -1.49
C SER A 61 7.60 16.50 -2.85
N TYR A 62 6.76 17.12 -3.68
CA TYR A 62 6.44 16.61 -5.00
C TYR A 62 7.69 16.45 -5.88
N LEU A 63 8.52 17.48 -5.96
CA LEU A 63 9.73 17.48 -6.79
C LEU A 63 10.80 16.53 -6.22
N ARG A 64 10.93 16.47 -4.89
CA ARG A 64 11.84 15.54 -4.21
C ARG A 64 11.51 14.09 -4.56
N LEU A 65 10.24 13.71 -4.48
CA LEU A 65 9.81 12.34 -4.75
C LEU A 65 10.04 11.90 -6.21
N GLU A 66 10.19 12.82 -7.18
CA GLU A 66 10.50 12.46 -8.57
C GLU A 66 11.96 12.01 -8.79
N ARG A 67 12.88 12.32 -7.86
CA ARG A 67 14.33 12.12 -8.06
C ARG A 67 14.69 10.68 -8.42
N TRP A 68 14.22 9.71 -7.64
CA TRP A 68 14.52 8.28 -7.81
C TRP A 68 13.41 7.50 -8.52
N SER A 69 12.78 8.15 -9.52
CA SER A 69 11.81 7.50 -10.38
C SER A 69 12.49 6.47 -11.28
N VAL A 70 11.95 5.26 -11.30
CA VAL A 70 12.36 4.20 -12.21
C VAL A 70 11.13 3.50 -12.80
N ASP A 71 11.26 2.98 -14.01
CA ASP A 71 10.23 2.16 -14.64
C ASP A 71 10.62 0.69 -14.52
N GLY A 72 9.65 -0.23 -14.50
CA GLY A 72 9.96 -1.65 -14.66
C GLY A 72 9.81 -2.09 -16.11
N ILE A 73 10.06 -3.38 -16.32
CA ILE A 73 9.92 -4.02 -17.64
C ILE A 73 8.51 -4.59 -17.89
N GLY A 74 7.56 -4.36 -16.97
CA GLY A 74 6.22 -4.94 -17.05
C GLY A 74 6.17 -6.43 -16.71
N VAL A 75 5.27 -7.16 -17.38
CA VAL A 75 5.09 -8.60 -17.25
C VAL A 75 5.34 -9.33 -18.57
N ASN A 76 5.89 -10.54 -18.50
CA ASN A 76 6.20 -11.37 -19.66
C ASN A 76 5.02 -12.24 -20.12
N ASN A 77 4.04 -12.45 -19.26
CA ASN A 77 2.84 -13.25 -19.52
C ASN A 77 1.57 -12.42 -19.21
N PRO A 78 1.27 -11.37 -20.01
CA PRO A 78 0.12 -10.53 -19.78
C PRO A 78 -1.17 -11.35 -19.78
N ASN A 79 -2.08 -11.04 -18.86
CA ASN A 79 -3.32 -11.81 -18.65
C ASN A 79 -4.55 -11.17 -19.28
N THR A 80 -4.36 -10.23 -20.21
CA THR A 80 -5.46 -9.56 -20.90
C THR A 80 -5.04 -9.16 -22.31
N GLU A 81 -5.93 -9.37 -23.27
CA GLU A 81 -5.80 -8.88 -24.65
C GLU A 81 -6.17 -7.40 -24.75
N THR A 82 -5.47 -6.64 -25.59
CA THR A 82 -5.82 -5.23 -25.84
C THR A 82 -6.88 -5.14 -26.96
N ARG A 83 -8.06 -4.59 -26.66
CA ARG A 83 -9.19 -4.45 -27.60
C ARG A 83 -9.72 -3.01 -27.71
N LYS A 84 -10.12 -2.37 -26.60
CA LYS A 84 -10.61 -0.99 -26.46
C LYS A 84 -9.50 0.05 -26.18
N GLY A 85 -8.30 -0.38 -25.80
CA GLY A 85 -7.16 0.46 -25.41
C GLY A 85 -7.08 0.76 -23.91
N HIS A 86 -5.95 1.29 -23.45
CA HIS A 86 -5.70 1.66 -22.05
C HIS A 86 -6.52 2.92 -21.65
N PRO A 87 -7.23 2.95 -20.50
CA PRO A 87 -7.32 1.92 -19.45
C PRO A 87 -8.61 1.08 -19.51
N PHE A 88 -9.30 0.98 -20.66
CA PHE A 88 -10.62 0.33 -20.77
C PHE A 88 -10.59 -1.19 -20.95
N ASP A 89 -9.43 -1.76 -21.28
CA ASP A 89 -9.16 -3.22 -21.21
C ASP A 89 -8.26 -3.57 -20.03
N CYS A 90 -8.37 -2.86 -18.90
CA CYS A 90 -7.38 -3.02 -17.84
C CYS A 90 -7.39 -4.45 -17.28
N GLY A 91 -6.30 -5.15 -17.59
CA GLY A 91 -5.60 -6.16 -16.83
C GLY A 91 -4.10 -5.86 -16.99
N LEU A 92 -3.18 -6.71 -16.53
CA LEU A 92 -1.75 -6.51 -16.76
C LEU A 92 -1.43 -6.78 -18.24
N CYS A 93 -1.67 -5.77 -19.08
CA CYS A 93 -1.40 -5.77 -20.51
C CYS A 93 -0.01 -5.17 -20.83
N PRO A 94 0.48 -5.26 -22.09
CA PRO A 94 1.82 -4.78 -22.45
C PRO A 94 2.10 -3.28 -22.23
N TYR A 95 1.08 -2.45 -21.95
CA TYR A 95 1.26 -1.04 -21.60
C TYR A 95 1.68 -0.80 -20.13
N HIS A 96 1.57 -1.83 -19.28
CA HIS A 96 1.97 -1.77 -17.88
C HIS A 96 3.48 -2.00 -17.72
N LEU A 97 4.09 -1.16 -16.90
CA LEU A 97 5.55 -1.14 -16.67
C LEU A 97 5.93 -1.81 -15.35
N SER A 98 4.96 -2.30 -14.58
CA SER A 98 5.19 -2.86 -13.25
C SER A 98 4.56 -4.23 -13.15
N HIS A 99 5.25 -5.16 -12.49
CA HIS A 99 4.66 -6.42 -12.01
C HIS A 99 3.92 -6.17 -10.69
N THR A 100 3.19 -7.17 -10.22
CA THR A 100 2.42 -7.09 -8.97
C THR A 100 3.33 -7.29 -7.77
N ALA A 101 3.53 -6.23 -6.98
CA ALA A 101 4.21 -6.31 -5.69
C ALA A 101 3.24 -6.70 -4.56
N LEU A 102 1.99 -6.24 -4.64
CA LEU A 102 0.92 -6.57 -3.70
C LEU A 102 -0.39 -6.80 -4.46
N ALA A 103 -0.96 -7.99 -4.33
CA ALA A 103 -2.27 -8.31 -4.87
C ALA A 103 -3.34 -8.24 -3.78
N ASN A 104 -4.40 -7.46 -4.01
CA ASN A 104 -5.64 -7.54 -3.28
C ASN A 104 -6.51 -8.65 -3.87
N LEU A 105 -7.17 -9.40 -2.99
CA LEU A 105 -8.14 -10.42 -3.36
C LEU A 105 -9.38 -10.22 -2.50
N ASP A 106 -10.46 -9.75 -3.14
CA ASP A 106 -11.72 -9.55 -2.46
C ASP A 106 -12.41 -10.89 -2.23
N LEU A 107 -12.57 -11.25 -0.95
CA LEU A 107 -13.22 -12.51 -0.55
C LEU A 107 -14.73 -12.37 -0.44
N THR A 108 -15.23 -11.16 -0.27
CA THR A 108 -16.66 -10.86 -0.21
C THR A 108 -16.87 -9.36 -0.37
N ASN A 109 -18.01 -8.91 -0.89
CA ASN A 109 -18.44 -7.51 -0.77
C ASN A 109 -19.34 -7.27 0.47
N ARG A 110 -19.56 -8.28 1.32
CA ARG A 110 -20.31 -8.13 2.58
C ARG A 110 -19.46 -7.41 3.63
N CYS A 111 -20.06 -6.55 4.44
CA CYS A 111 -19.35 -5.87 5.53
C CYS A 111 -20.24 -5.65 6.76
N ASN A 112 -19.65 -5.80 7.94
CA ASN A 112 -20.23 -5.47 9.25
C ASN A 112 -20.16 -3.97 9.62
N LEU A 113 -19.79 -3.09 8.68
CA LEU A 113 -19.79 -1.63 8.83
C LEU A 113 -20.42 -0.94 7.61
N LYS A 114 -20.98 0.26 7.82
CA LYS A 114 -21.54 1.11 6.76
C LYS A 114 -20.81 2.46 6.72
N CYS A 115 -19.50 2.42 6.47
CA CYS A 115 -18.63 3.58 6.59
C CYS A 115 -19.02 4.70 5.60
N PRO A 116 -19.21 5.96 6.06
CA PRO A 116 -19.50 7.10 5.18
C PRO A 116 -18.45 7.35 4.08
N ILE A 117 -17.17 7.04 4.34
CA ILE A 117 -16.06 7.28 3.40
C ILE A 117 -15.62 6.02 2.63
N CYS A 118 -16.43 4.96 2.61
CA CYS A 118 -16.04 3.71 1.94
C CYS A 118 -15.96 3.88 0.41
N PHE A 119 -14.78 3.72 -0.18
CA PHE A 119 -14.65 3.73 -1.64
C PHE A 119 -15.27 2.50 -2.30
N ALA A 120 -15.25 1.34 -1.64
CA ALA A 120 -15.79 0.09 -2.18
C ALA A 120 -17.33 0.02 -2.12
N ASN A 121 -17.95 0.85 -1.26
CA ASN A 121 -19.39 0.93 -1.04
C ASN A 121 -20.11 -0.44 -0.88
N ALA A 122 -19.41 -1.39 -0.26
CA ALA A 122 -19.78 -2.80 -0.05
C ALA A 122 -21.27 -3.04 0.28
N ASN A 123 -21.80 -2.30 1.26
CA ASN A 123 -23.18 -2.49 1.75
C ASN A 123 -24.27 -1.83 0.90
N ALA A 124 -23.93 -1.05 -0.13
CA ALA A 124 -24.90 -0.40 -1.01
C ALA A 124 -25.08 -1.12 -2.36
N ALA A 125 -24.32 -2.20 -2.61
CA ALA A 125 -24.29 -2.89 -3.91
C ALA A 125 -25.64 -3.52 -4.30
N GLY A 126 -26.43 -3.98 -3.31
CA GLY A 126 -27.72 -4.67 -3.55
C GLY A 126 -27.58 -6.11 -4.05
N TYR A 127 -26.36 -6.63 -4.14
CA TYR A 127 -26.01 -8.00 -4.49
C TYR A 127 -24.83 -8.47 -3.63
N VAL A 128 -24.62 -9.78 -3.54
CA VAL A 128 -23.48 -10.38 -2.85
C VAL A 128 -22.48 -10.91 -3.86
N TYR A 129 -21.25 -10.39 -3.81
CA TYR A 129 -20.09 -10.99 -4.45
C TYR A 129 -19.33 -11.79 -3.40
N GLU A 130 -19.14 -13.08 -3.64
CA GLU A 130 -18.46 -14.01 -2.73
C GLU A 130 -17.91 -15.19 -3.54
N PRO A 131 -16.66 -15.11 -4.04
CA PRO A 131 -16.06 -16.19 -4.83
C PRO A 131 -15.96 -17.47 -4.01
N THR A 132 -16.10 -18.61 -4.67
CA THR A 132 -15.87 -19.93 -4.07
C THR A 132 -14.40 -20.11 -3.68
N LEU A 133 -14.11 -21.01 -2.73
CA LEU A 133 -12.72 -21.31 -2.35
C LEU A 133 -11.86 -21.77 -3.54
N ASP A 134 -12.44 -22.49 -4.50
CA ASP A 134 -11.71 -22.92 -5.70
C ASP A 134 -11.40 -21.75 -6.65
N GLU A 135 -12.29 -20.77 -6.79
CA GLU A 135 -11.99 -19.53 -7.51
C GLU A 135 -10.90 -18.72 -6.79
N VAL A 136 -10.95 -18.65 -5.45
CA VAL A 136 -9.89 -18.03 -4.65
C VAL A 136 -8.54 -18.71 -4.90
N LYS A 137 -8.48 -20.05 -4.87
CA LYS A 137 -7.25 -20.81 -5.17
C LYS A 137 -6.74 -20.56 -6.59
N LYS A 138 -7.63 -20.47 -7.59
CA LYS A 138 -7.25 -20.15 -8.98
C LYS A 138 -6.66 -18.74 -9.09
N MET A 139 -7.27 -17.76 -8.44
CA MET A 139 -6.76 -16.39 -8.37
C MET A 139 -5.38 -16.32 -7.70
N LEU A 140 -5.19 -17.01 -6.57
CA LEU A 140 -3.90 -17.11 -5.90
C LEU A 140 -2.83 -17.77 -6.79
N LYS A 141 -3.19 -18.85 -7.50
CA LYS A 141 -2.27 -19.51 -8.42
C LYS A 141 -1.84 -18.58 -9.55
N MET A 142 -2.78 -17.84 -10.16
CA MET A 142 -2.48 -16.88 -11.23
C MET A 142 -1.44 -15.84 -10.79
N LEU A 143 -1.55 -15.32 -9.57
CA LEU A 143 -0.57 -14.37 -9.01
C LEU A 143 0.83 -15.00 -8.87
N ARG A 144 0.91 -16.28 -8.48
CA ARG A 144 2.18 -17.01 -8.38
C ARG A 144 2.76 -17.41 -9.74
N ASP A 145 1.92 -17.51 -10.76
CA ASP A 145 2.34 -17.79 -12.14
C ASP A 145 2.80 -16.53 -12.89
N GLU A 146 2.68 -15.32 -12.31
CA GLU A 146 3.13 -14.06 -12.92
C GLU A 146 4.65 -14.10 -13.24
N GLN A 147 5.03 -13.61 -14.42
CA GLN A 147 6.40 -13.56 -14.91
C GLN A 147 6.78 -12.11 -15.26
N PRO A 148 8.05 -11.71 -15.09
CA PRO A 148 9.20 -12.54 -14.68
C PRO A 148 9.29 -12.76 -13.17
N VAL A 149 8.49 -12.04 -12.38
CA VAL A 149 8.54 -12.09 -10.91
C VAL A 149 7.17 -12.57 -10.39
N PRO A 150 7.12 -13.75 -9.74
CA PRO A 150 5.91 -14.21 -9.07
C PRO A 150 5.47 -13.24 -7.98
N THR A 151 4.17 -12.89 -7.91
CA THR A 151 3.64 -11.93 -6.94
C THR A 151 3.99 -12.33 -5.50
N PRO A 152 4.75 -11.54 -4.74
CA PRO A 152 5.29 -11.96 -3.45
C PRO A 152 4.27 -11.85 -2.31
N ALA A 153 3.28 -10.95 -2.42
CA ALA A 153 2.35 -10.63 -1.35
C ALA A 153 0.90 -10.65 -1.82
N VAL A 154 0.03 -11.25 -0.99
CA VAL A 154 -1.42 -11.17 -1.15
C VAL A 154 -2.05 -10.56 0.10
N GLN A 155 -3.02 -9.68 -0.12
CA GLN A 155 -3.84 -9.08 0.91
C GLN A 155 -5.31 -9.45 0.66
N PHE A 156 -5.88 -10.21 1.58
CA PHE A 156 -7.32 -10.48 1.55
C PHE A 156 -8.08 -9.21 1.94
N ALA A 157 -9.03 -8.82 1.11
CA ALA A 157 -9.78 -7.57 1.19
C ALA A 157 -11.27 -7.81 0.84
N GLY A 158 -11.98 -6.74 0.47
CA GLY A 158 -13.38 -6.76 0.05
C GLY A 158 -14.21 -5.74 0.80
N GLY A 159 -15.39 -6.16 1.27
CA GLY A 159 -16.03 -5.55 2.42
C GLY A 159 -15.22 -5.85 3.68
N GLU A 160 -15.69 -6.79 4.51
CA GLU A 160 -14.89 -7.33 5.62
C GLU A 160 -14.47 -8.78 5.29
N PRO A 161 -13.20 -9.05 4.94
CA PRO A 161 -12.78 -10.39 4.53
C PRO A 161 -12.94 -11.43 5.62
N THR A 162 -12.86 -11.04 6.90
CA THR A 162 -12.92 -12.00 8.02
C THR A 162 -14.32 -12.58 8.25
N ILE A 163 -15.36 -12.11 7.56
CA ILE A 163 -16.71 -12.70 7.59
C ILE A 163 -16.97 -13.67 6.42
N TYR A 164 -15.99 -13.86 5.53
CA TYR A 164 -16.04 -14.89 4.49
C TYR A 164 -15.98 -16.30 5.12
N PRO A 165 -16.88 -17.24 4.76
CA PRO A 165 -16.96 -18.54 5.42
C PRO A 165 -15.67 -19.36 5.38
N HIS A 166 -14.92 -19.27 4.28
CA HIS A 166 -13.67 -20.01 4.06
C HIS A 166 -12.42 -19.15 4.28
N PHE A 167 -12.51 -18.12 5.13
CA PHE A 167 -11.40 -17.17 5.33
C PHE A 167 -10.09 -17.85 5.74
N LEU A 168 -10.10 -18.69 6.78
CA LEU A 168 -8.89 -19.38 7.25
C LEU A 168 -8.34 -20.37 6.20
N GLU A 169 -9.21 -20.99 5.42
CA GLU A 169 -8.82 -21.90 4.33
C GLU A 169 -8.17 -21.15 3.16
N ALA A 170 -8.64 -19.94 2.85
CA ALA A 170 -8.02 -19.05 1.87
C ALA A 170 -6.62 -18.59 2.35
N VAL A 171 -6.49 -18.23 3.64
CA VAL A 171 -5.20 -17.90 4.26
C VAL A 171 -4.23 -19.06 4.16
N LYS A 172 -4.68 -20.26 4.52
CA LYS A 172 -3.89 -21.50 4.42
C LYS A 172 -3.45 -21.78 2.99
N ALA A 173 -4.35 -21.68 2.02
CA ALA A 173 -4.02 -21.87 0.61
C ALA A 173 -2.94 -20.89 0.13
N ALA A 174 -3.04 -19.60 0.49
CA ALA A 174 -2.00 -18.62 0.16
C ALA A 174 -0.66 -18.95 0.83
N SER A 175 -0.66 -19.34 2.11
CA SER A 175 0.56 -19.74 2.81
C SER A 175 1.23 -20.95 2.16
N GLU A 176 0.46 -21.99 1.82
CA GLU A 176 0.96 -23.21 1.16
C GLU A 176 1.49 -22.95 -0.26
N MET A 177 0.97 -21.93 -0.95
CA MET A 177 1.47 -21.48 -2.25
C MET A 177 2.76 -20.63 -2.17
N GLY A 178 3.28 -20.39 -0.96
CA GLY A 178 4.59 -19.76 -0.76
C GLY A 178 4.61 -18.24 -0.98
N PHE A 179 3.49 -17.55 -0.79
CA PHE A 179 3.51 -16.09 -0.71
C PHE A 179 4.41 -15.64 0.45
N ALA A 180 5.35 -14.74 0.18
CA ALA A 180 6.27 -14.21 1.19
C ALA A 180 5.56 -13.33 2.23
N GLN A 181 4.38 -12.80 1.88
CA GLN A 181 3.48 -12.08 2.78
C GLN A 181 2.03 -12.45 2.48
N VAL A 182 1.35 -12.98 3.50
CA VAL A 182 -0.10 -13.18 3.50
C VAL A 182 -0.69 -12.19 4.50
N GLN A 183 -1.54 -11.29 4.01
CA GLN A 183 -2.07 -10.18 4.79
C GLN A 183 -3.61 -10.15 4.75
N VAL A 184 -4.22 -9.43 5.68
CA VAL A 184 -5.66 -9.11 5.64
C VAL A 184 -5.89 -7.63 5.92
N ALA A 185 -6.68 -6.96 5.08
CA ALA A 185 -7.22 -5.64 5.38
C ALA A 185 -8.55 -5.78 6.13
N THR A 186 -8.58 -5.41 7.42
CA THR A 186 -9.74 -5.67 8.28
C THR A 186 -10.08 -4.46 9.15
N ASN A 187 -11.36 -4.31 9.47
CA ASN A 187 -11.82 -3.39 10.50
C ASN A 187 -11.57 -3.90 11.93
N GLY A 188 -11.09 -5.14 12.11
CA GLY A 188 -10.66 -5.66 13.41
C GLY A 188 -11.80 -6.02 14.38
N ILE A 189 -13.07 -5.89 13.99
CA ILE A 189 -14.20 -6.24 14.86
C ILE A 189 -14.11 -7.73 15.26
N ARG A 190 -13.94 -8.64 14.29
CA ARG A 190 -13.84 -10.08 14.62
C ARG A 190 -12.64 -10.38 15.52
N LEU A 191 -11.49 -9.73 15.28
CA LEU A 191 -10.31 -9.85 16.13
C LEU A 191 -10.57 -9.43 17.58
N ALA A 192 -11.40 -8.41 17.81
CA ALA A 192 -11.74 -7.93 19.15
C ALA A 192 -12.78 -8.81 19.87
N TYR A 193 -13.76 -9.34 19.13
CA TYR A 193 -14.87 -10.12 19.70
C TYR A 193 -14.57 -11.63 19.84
N ASP A 194 -13.63 -12.17 19.06
CA ASP A 194 -13.18 -13.56 19.13
C ASP A 194 -11.67 -13.60 19.47
N PRO A 195 -11.32 -13.68 20.77
CA PRO A 195 -9.92 -13.70 21.22
C PRO A 195 -9.07 -14.84 20.65
N SER A 196 -9.69 -15.93 20.19
CA SER A 196 -8.99 -17.08 19.60
C SER A 196 -8.67 -16.88 18.12
N PHE A 197 -9.36 -15.94 17.46
CA PHE A 197 -9.28 -15.76 16.02
C PHE A 197 -7.89 -15.32 15.55
N ALA A 198 -7.24 -14.43 16.30
CA ALA A 198 -5.87 -13.99 15.98
C ALA A 198 -4.90 -15.19 15.94
N GLN A 199 -5.02 -16.13 16.89
CA GLN A 199 -4.21 -17.34 16.90
C GLN A 199 -4.57 -18.26 15.71
N ALA A 200 -5.86 -18.45 15.43
CA ALA A 200 -6.29 -19.25 14.28
C ALA A 200 -5.76 -18.70 12.94
N MET A 201 -5.65 -17.38 12.81
CA MET A 201 -5.02 -16.73 11.65
C MET A 201 -3.54 -17.06 11.55
N VAL A 202 -2.79 -17.01 12.67
CA VAL A 202 -1.37 -17.40 12.71
C VAL A 202 -1.20 -18.87 12.35
N ASP A 203 -2.03 -19.75 12.90
CA ASP A 203 -2.00 -21.20 12.65
C ASP A 203 -2.30 -21.53 11.18
N ALA A 204 -3.13 -20.72 10.52
CA ALA A 204 -3.39 -20.81 9.08
C ALA A 204 -2.28 -20.22 8.19
N GLY A 205 -1.29 -19.53 8.75
CA GLY A 205 -0.18 -18.91 7.99
C GLY A 205 -0.35 -17.43 7.66
N MET A 206 -1.19 -16.70 8.40
CA MET A 206 -1.25 -15.23 8.31
C MET A 206 0.06 -14.62 8.79
N HIS A 207 0.57 -13.64 8.03
CA HIS A 207 1.77 -12.90 8.40
C HIS A 207 1.44 -11.56 9.06
N THR A 208 0.45 -10.84 8.52
CA THR A 208 0.24 -9.42 8.86
C THR A 208 -1.24 -9.03 8.86
N VAL A 209 -1.67 -8.35 9.90
CA VAL A 209 -2.96 -7.66 9.96
C VAL A 209 -2.77 -6.21 9.52
N TYR A 210 -3.47 -5.80 8.47
CA TYR A 210 -3.54 -4.43 7.99
C TYR A 210 -4.82 -3.80 8.59
N LEU A 211 -4.65 -3.24 9.80
CA LEU A 211 -5.75 -2.86 10.69
C LEU A 211 -6.18 -1.43 10.43
N GLN A 212 -7.45 -1.24 10.09
CA GLN A 212 -8.06 0.08 10.04
C GLN A 212 -7.95 0.77 11.42
N PHE A 213 -7.26 1.91 11.50
CA PHE A 213 -7.03 2.67 12.73
C PHE A 213 -6.98 4.17 12.41
N ASP A 214 -8.07 4.91 12.60
CA ASP A 214 -8.16 6.30 12.09
C ASP A 214 -7.73 7.39 13.10
N GLY A 215 -7.55 7.06 14.38
CA GLY A 215 -7.22 8.05 15.40
C GLY A 215 -7.62 7.61 16.81
N PHE A 216 -7.61 8.55 17.75
CA PHE A 216 -7.93 8.34 19.16
C PHE A 216 -9.22 9.04 19.58
N LYS A 217 -9.76 9.95 18.76
CA LYS A 217 -11.04 10.60 19.01
C LYS A 217 -12.21 9.71 18.59
N GLU A 218 -13.21 9.61 19.45
CA GLU A 218 -14.47 8.92 19.14
C GLU A 218 -15.19 9.55 17.93
N GLU A 219 -15.16 10.89 17.83
CA GLU A 219 -15.75 11.64 16.72
C GLU A 219 -15.13 11.27 15.36
N THR A 220 -13.83 10.98 15.33
CA THR A 220 -13.12 10.51 14.12
C THR A 220 -13.79 9.26 13.57
N TYR A 221 -14.06 8.26 14.43
CA TYR A 221 -14.68 7.00 14.00
C TYR A 221 -16.18 7.15 13.67
N ILE A 222 -16.90 8.02 14.37
CA ILE A 222 -18.30 8.31 14.01
C ILE A 222 -18.37 8.90 12.59
N LYS A 223 -17.53 9.90 12.29
CA LYS A 223 -17.52 10.54 10.97
C LYS A 223 -16.96 9.63 9.87
N ALA A 224 -15.87 8.92 10.12
CA ALA A 224 -15.20 8.10 9.11
C ALA A 224 -15.85 6.72 8.93
N ARG A 225 -16.33 6.08 10.00
CA ARG A 225 -16.79 4.68 10.01
C ARG A 225 -18.26 4.51 10.36
N GLY A 226 -18.94 5.56 10.83
CA GLY A 226 -20.36 5.50 11.17
C GLY A 226 -20.66 4.62 12.40
N ARG A 227 -19.66 4.39 13.26
CA ARG A 227 -19.78 3.49 14.42
C ARG A 227 -19.02 4.03 15.62
N LYS A 228 -19.62 3.87 16.80
CA LYS A 228 -19.04 4.20 18.10
C LYS A 228 -18.15 3.08 18.67
N ASP A 229 -17.36 3.41 19.69
CA ASP A 229 -16.50 2.52 20.47
C ASP A 229 -15.42 1.80 19.63
N MET A 230 -15.13 2.35 18.46
CA MET A 230 -14.21 1.72 17.52
C MET A 230 -12.76 1.72 18.03
N LEU A 231 -12.35 2.74 18.80
CA LEU A 231 -11.03 2.75 19.42
C LEU A 231 -10.87 1.57 20.39
N LYS A 232 -11.86 1.30 21.25
CA LYS A 232 -11.85 0.13 22.16
C LYS A 232 -11.67 -1.16 21.37
N ILE A 233 -12.41 -1.31 20.27
CA ILE A 233 -12.29 -2.46 19.36
C ILE A 233 -10.86 -2.57 18.80
N LYS A 234 -10.23 -1.45 18.38
CA LYS A 234 -8.87 -1.49 17.83
C LYS A 234 -7.85 -1.94 18.86
N LEU A 235 -7.93 -1.40 20.07
CA LEU A 235 -7.00 -1.71 21.15
C LEU A 235 -7.11 -3.18 21.56
N LEU A 236 -8.33 -3.73 21.65
CA LEU A 236 -8.54 -5.15 21.90
C LEU A 236 -7.99 -6.04 20.78
N ALA A 237 -8.24 -5.68 19.51
CA ALA A 237 -7.69 -6.42 18.37
C ALA A 237 -6.15 -6.45 18.38
N ILE A 238 -5.51 -5.31 18.67
CA ILE A 238 -4.05 -5.20 18.80
C ILE A 238 -3.54 -6.08 19.95
N GLU A 239 -4.21 -6.06 21.10
CA GLU A 239 -3.85 -6.89 22.25
C GLU A 239 -3.98 -8.40 21.94
N HIS A 240 -5.01 -8.81 21.21
CA HIS A 240 -5.15 -10.20 20.76
C HIS A 240 -4.05 -10.60 19.77
N CYS A 241 -3.71 -9.73 18.80
CA CYS A 241 -2.56 -9.94 17.91
C CYS A 241 -1.23 -10.03 18.68
N LYS A 242 -1.06 -9.22 19.74
CA LYS A 242 0.14 -9.23 20.59
C LYS A 242 0.33 -10.54 21.35
N ARG A 243 -0.77 -11.19 21.75
CA ARG A 243 -0.75 -12.41 22.57
C ARG A 243 -0.51 -13.71 21.79
N THR A 244 -0.54 -13.69 20.46
CA THR A 244 -0.37 -14.90 19.64
C THR A 244 0.99 -15.57 19.84
N LYS A 245 1.06 -16.86 19.52
CA LYS A 245 2.25 -17.71 19.61
C LYS A 245 2.60 -18.35 18.26
N PRO A 246 3.90 -18.63 17.99
CA PRO A 246 5.04 -18.47 18.88
C PRO A 246 5.51 -17.01 19.06
N LYS A 247 5.01 -16.09 18.23
CA LYS A 247 5.31 -14.66 18.27
C LYS A 247 4.04 -13.83 18.00
N PRO A 248 4.05 -12.52 18.31
CA PRO A 248 2.96 -11.61 17.96
C PRO A 248 2.64 -11.63 16.46
N LEU A 249 1.36 -11.56 16.13
CA LEU A 249 0.86 -11.37 14.78
C LEU A 249 1.12 -9.91 14.39
N ALA A 250 2.01 -9.70 13.43
CA ALA A 250 2.42 -8.36 13.03
C ALA A 250 1.21 -7.53 12.61
N THR A 251 1.14 -6.30 13.10
CA THR A 251 0.04 -5.37 12.78
C THR A 251 0.59 -4.12 12.11
N VAL A 252 -0.09 -3.66 11.07
CA VAL A 252 0.12 -2.37 10.42
C VAL A 252 -1.10 -1.51 10.72
N LEU A 253 -0.89 -0.31 11.26
CA LEU A 253 -1.96 0.65 11.46
C LEU A 253 -2.26 1.36 10.14
N VAL A 254 -3.53 1.46 9.80
CA VAL A 254 -3.99 2.00 8.51
C VAL A 254 -4.99 3.12 8.77
N PRO A 255 -4.49 4.34 9.05
CA PRO A 255 -5.34 5.51 9.16
C PRO A 255 -5.77 6.01 7.79
N VAL A 256 -7.08 6.15 7.61
CA VAL A 256 -7.60 6.97 6.51
C VAL A 256 -7.70 8.41 6.99
N ILE A 257 -6.90 9.29 6.39
CA ILE A 257 -6.85 10.70 6.80
C ILE A 257 -7.84 11.52 5.99
N VAL A 258 -8.66 12.27 6.72
CA VAL A 258 -9.63 13.23 6.18
C VAL A 258 -9.34 14.58 6.82
N ARG A 259 -9.07 15.57 5.98
CA ARG A 259 -8.75 16.93 6.42
C ARG A 259 -9.86 17.49 7.32
N GLY A 260 -9.47 18.10 8.44
CA GLY A 260 -10.36 18.67 9.46
C GLY A 260 -11.11 17.65 10.31
N ILE A 261 -10.77 16.35 10.22
CA ILE A 261 -11.35 15.30 11.06
C ILE A 261 -10.29 14.68 11.96
N ASN A 262 -9.20 14.19 11.38
CA ASN A 262 -8.15 13.43 12.07
C ASN A 262 -6.73 13.71 11.57
N ASP A 263 -6.55 14.74 10.74
CA ASP A 263 -5.25 15.25 10.32
C ASP A 263 -4.43 15.78 11.52
N ASP A 264 -5.09 16.27 12.56
CA ASP A 264 -4.48 16.66 13.84
C ASP A 264 -4.03 15.49 14.74
N GLU A 265 -4.23 14.23 14.32
CA GLU A 265 -3.86 13.03 15.09
C GLU A 265 -2.69 12.26 14.48
N VAL A 266 -2.12 12.69 13.34
CA VAL A 266 -1.12 11.89 12.60
C VAL A 266 0.13 11.61 13.43
N GLY A 267 0.66 12.61 14.16
CA GLY A 267 1.82 12.42 15.05
C GLY A 267 1.51 11.43 16.18
N LYS A 268 0.36 11.60 16.84
CA LYS A 268 -0.08 10.73 17.94
C LYS A 268 -0.25 9.26 17.50
N ILE A 269 -0.68 9.01 16.26
CA ILE A 269 -0.78 7.66 15.70
C ILE A 269 0.62 7.04 15.55
N VAL A 270 1.61 7.82 15.09
CA VAL A 270 3.00 7.35 14.99
C VAL A 270 3.57 7.07 16.37
N ASP A 271 3.35 7.94 17.35
CA ASP A 271 3.84 7.74 18.72
C ASP A 271 3.28 6.47 19.34
N PHE A 272 1.99 6.22 19.20
CA PHE A 272 1.38 4.98 19.67
C PHE A 272 1.98 3.74 18.99
N ALA A 273 2.29 3.81 17.69
CA ALA A 273 2.96 2.72 16.98
C ALA A 273 4.40 2.50 17.50
N LEU A 274 5.15 3.57 17.75
CA LEU A 274 6.48 3.54 18.36
C LEU A 274 6.45 2.94 19.78
N GLU A 275 5.39 3.23 20.54
CA GLU A 275 5.15 2.70 21.88
C GLU A 275 4.86 1.20 21.91
N ASN A 276 4.27 0.67 20.84
CA ASN A 276 3.79 -0.71 20.74
C ASN A 276 4.53 -1.53 19.67
N MET A 277 5.83 -1.24 19.48
CA MET A 277 6.75 -1.91 18.55
C MET A 277 7.06 -3.38 18.91
N GLU A 278 6.32 -4.02 19.81
CA GLU A 278 6.28 -5.47 20.02
C GLU A 278 5.20 -6.18 19.17
N VAL A 279 4.21 -5.43 18.67
CA VAL A 279 3.17 -5.94 17.75
C VAL A 279 3.02 -5.08 16.49
N ILE A 280 3.06 -3.76 16.61
CA ILE A 280 2.93 -2.84 15.48
C ILE A 280 4.27 -2.70 14.75
N ARG A 281 4.26 -2.94 13.44
CA ARG A 281 5.46 -2.87 12.57
C ARG A 281 5.51 -1.62 11.70
N SER A 282 4.36 -0.97 11.51
CA SER A 282 4.24 0.13 10.57
C SER A 282 2.96 0.91 10.79
N VAL A 283 2.99 2.18 10.40
CA VAL A 283 1.81 2.98 10.09
C VAL A 283 1.80 3.24 8.58
N ASN A 284 0.68 3.00 7.91
CA ASN A 284 0.51 3.29 6.49
C ASN A 284 -0.71 4.19 6.28
N PHE A 285 -0.44 5.49 6.18
CA PHE A 285 -1.44 6.53 6.00
C PHE A 285 -2.05 6.49 4.60
N GLN A 286 -3.37 6.60 4.55
CA GLN A 286 -4.13 6.61 3.30
C GLN A 286 -5.00 7.86 3.24
N PRO A 287 -4.57 8.94 2.55
CA PRO A 287 -5.44 10.07 2.29
C PRO A 287 -6.73 9.64 1.59
N VAL A 288 -7.85 10.22 1.98
CA VAL A 288 -9.16 9.88 1.41
C VAL A 288 -9.22 10.17 -0.10
N SER A 289 -9.76 9.20 -0.85
CA SER A 289 -10.12 9.37 -2.27
C SER A 289 -11.60 9.73 -2.36
N PHE A 290 -11.95 10.73 -3.17
CA PHE A 290 -13.34 11.14 -3.32
C PHE A 290 -14.09 10.22 -4.29
N SER A 291 -15.14 9.57 -3.81
CA SER A 291 -16.08 8.80 -4.63
C SER A 291 -17.37 9.58 -4.88
N GLY A 292 -17.99 9.37 -6.05
CA GLY A 292 -19.24 10.04 -6.43
C GLY A 292 -19.09 11.50 -6.88
N ARG A 293 -20.23 12.19 -7.02
CA ARG A 293 -20.27 13.61 -7.45
C ARG A 293 -20.11 14.51 -6.23
N ILE A 294 -18.99 15.23 -6.17
CA ILE A 294 -18.72 16.27 -5.17
C ILE A 294 -18.39 17.58 -5.88
N ASN A 295 -18.85 18.72 -5.34
CA ASN A 295 -18.54 20.01 -5.94
C ASN A 295 -17.06 20.37 -5.73
N GLN A 296 -16.54 21.27 -6.57
CA GLN A 296 -15.11 21.60 -6.57
C GLN A 296 -14.65 22.26 -5.27
N GLU A 297 -15.45 23.16 -4.70
CA GLU A 297 -15.10 23.85 -3.46
C GLU A 297 -14.92 22.88 -2.29
N GLN A 298 -15.88 21.97 -2.10
CA GLN A 298 -15.81 20.95 -1.05
C GLN A 298 -14.63 20.01 -1.25
N ARG A 299 -14.37 19.61 -2.50
CA ARG A 299 -13.24 18.72 -2.81
C ARG A 299 -11.89 19.37 -2.52
N LEU A 300 -11.70 20.63 -2.96
CA LEU A 300 -10.47 21.37 -2.70
C LEU A 300 -10.27 21.61 -1.19
N LYS A 301 -11.35 21.91 -0.45
CA LYS A 301 -11.31 22.06 1.00
C LYS A 301 -11.01 20.75 1.73
N GLY A 302 -11.48 19.62 1.23
CA GLY A 302 -11.27 18.31 1.86
C GLY A 302 -10.01 17.58 1.41
N ARG A 303 -9.32 18.06 0.36
CA ARG A 303 -8.18 17.36 -0.22
C ARG A 303 -7.02 17.31 0.76
N TYR A 304 -6.57 16.10 1.02
CA TYR A 304 -5.37 15.80 1.79
C TYR A 304 -4.45 14.95 0.91
N THR A 305 -3.15 15.23 0.92
CA THR A 305 -2.16 14.60 0.06
C THR A 305 -0.96 14.13 0.88
N ILE A 306 -0.03 13.44 0.23
CA ILE A 306 1.22 13.01 0.87
C ILE A 306 2.03 14.23 1.36
N GLY A 307 2.05 15.33 0.61
CA GLY A 307 2.75 16.56 1.04
C GLY A 307 2.15 17.16 2.30
N ASP A 308 0.81 17.14 2.42
CA ASP A 308 0.14 17.57 3.64
C ASP A 308 0.50 16.68 4.83
N LEU A 309 0.57 15.36 4.63
CA LEU A 309 1.01 14.42 5.68
C LEU A 309 2.43 14.67 6.15
N ILE A 310 3.35 14.94 5.22
CA ILE A 310 4.75 15.22 5.56
C ILE A 310 4.83 16.47 6.44
N ASN A 311 4.12 17.53 6.06
CA ASN A 311 4.07 18.78 6.83
C ASN A 311 3.41 18.56 8.20
N ASP A 312 2.26 17.89 8.24
CA ASP A 312 1.56 17.63 9.51
C ASP A 312 2.39 16.75 10.45
N LEU A 313 3.17 15.79 9.94
CA LEU A 313 4.11 15.01 10.76
C LEU A 313 5.27 15.86 11.26
N ALA A 314 5.81 16.75 10.44
CA ALA A 314 6.86 17.68 10.87
C ALA A 314 6.36 18.67 11.94
N ASP A 315 5.10 19.11 11.83
CA ASP A 315 4.48 20.04 12.79
C ASP A 315 4.08 19.33 14.10
N GLN A 316 3.72 18.05 14.04
CA GLN A 316 3.17 17.29 15.19
C GLN A 316 4.20 16.42 15.91
N THR A 317 5.43 16.30 15.41
CA THR A 317 6.49 15.45 16.00
C THR A 317 7.80 16.21 16.11
N ASP A 318 8.75 15.69 16.88
CA ASP A 318 10.09 16.28 17.05
C ASP A 318 11.20 15.51 16.29
N TYR A 319 10.84 14.47 15.54
CA TYR A 319 11.76 13.55 14.87
C TYR A 319 11.60 13.44 13.35
N ILE A 320 10.54 14.04 12.79
CA ILE A 320 10.41 14.32 11.36
C ILE A 320 10.64 15.81 11.16
N GLU A 321 11.57 16.17 10.28
CA GLU A 321 11.90 17.56 9.98
C GLU A 321 11.16 18.06 8.72
N GLY A 322 10.83 17.16 7.79
CA GLY A 322 10.16 17.54 6.56
C GLY A 322 10.34 16.57 5.39
N PRO A 323 10.28 17.07 4.14
CA PRO A 323 10.37 16.26 2.92
C PRO A 323 11.63 15.38 2.84
N GLU A 324 12.75 15.83 3.40
CA GLU A 324 14.03 15.12 3.42
C GLU A 324 13.95 13.73 4.06
N ASP A 325 13.04 13.53 5.02
CA ASP A 325 12.85 12.23 5.69
C ASP A 325 12.10 11.20 4.84
N PHE A 326 11.47 11.65 3.75
CA PHE A 326 10.61 10.83 2.93
C PHE A 326 11.25 10.52 1.57
N PHE A 327 11.09 9.26 1.17
CA PHE A 327 11.54 8.73 -0.11
C PHE A 327 10.35 8.19 -0.90
N PRO A 328 10.37 8.28 -2.24
CA PRO A 328 9.35 7.65 -3.06
C PRO A 328 9.52 6.12 -2.96
N ILE A 329 8.42 5.38 -3.01
CA ILE A 329 8.46 3.90 -3.05
C ILE A 329 9.46 3.33 -4.10
N PRO A 330 9.58 3.87 -5.34
CA PRO A 330 10.58 3.41 -6.29
C PRO A 330 12.05 3.57 -5.88
N ALA A 331 12.38 4.34 -4.84
CA ALA A 331 13.75 4.39 -4.30
C ALA A 331 14.25 2.99 -3.87
N ALA A 332 13.37 2.15 -3.32
CA ALA A 332 13.71 0.77 -2.95
C ALA A 332 14.02 -0.11 -4.18
N ALA A 333 13.48 0.22 -5.36
CA ALA A 333 13.74 -0.52 -6.59
C ALA A 333 15.18 -0.33 -7.08
N VAL A 334 15.81 0.83 -6.80
CA VAL A 334 17.24 1.06 -7.07
C VAL A 334 18.10 0.04 -6.30
N LEU A 335 17.84 -0.12 -5.00
CA LEU A 335 18.58 -1.10 -4.18
C LEU A 335 18.28 -2.56 -4.60
N SER A 336 17.03 -2.85 -4.99
CA SER A 336 16.63 -4.18 -5.47
C SER A 336 17.30 -4.56 -6.80
N GLU A 337 17.43 -3.61 -7.73
CA GLU A 337 18.14 -3.81 -9.00
C GLU A 337 19.64 -4.05 -8.76
N LEU A 338 20.27 -3.28 -7.85
CA LEU A 338 21.66 -3.52 -7.45
C LEU A 338 21.86 -4.97 -6.96
N ILE A 339 20.97 -5.45 -6.10
CA ILE A 339 20.99 -6.84 -5.61
C ILE A 339 20.73 -7.84 -6.74
N SER A 340 19.81 -7.53 -7.66
CA SER A 340 19.45 -8.39 -8.80
C SER A 340 20.64 -8.58 -9.75
N GLN A 341 21.39 -7.51 -10.04
CA GLN A 341 22.62 -7.59 -10.84
C GLN A 341 23.71 -8.42 -10.13
N ILE A 342 23.93 -8.18 -8.83
CA ILE A 342 24.92 -8.94 -8.04
C ILE A 342 24.55 -10.43 -7.96
N ALA A 343 23.27 -10.75 -7.76
CA ALA A 343 22.80 -12.13 -7.62
C ALA A 343 22.64 -12.86 -8.96
N ASN A 344 22.56 -12.10 -10.07
CA ASN A 344 22.10 -12.54 -11.38
C ASN A 344 20.74 -13.26 -11.35
N GLU A 345 19.80 -12.68 -10.61
CA GLU A 345 18.44 -13.22 -10.41
C GLU A 345 17.45 -12.06 -10.24
N PRO A 346 16.33 -12.03 -10.97
CA PRO A 346 15.35 -10.96 -10.84
C PRO A 346 14.71 -10.98 -9.45
N LYS A 347 14.78 -9.86 -8.73
CA LYS A 347 14.07 -9.66 -7.46
C LYS A 347 12.77 -8.88 -7.68
N VAL A 348 11.99 -8.71 -6.62
CA VAL A 348 10.82 -7.83 -6.67
C VAL A 348 11.32 -6.39 -6.73
N ALA A 349 10.83 -5.61 -7.69
CA ALA A 349 11.15 -4.20 -7.82
C ALA A 349 9.89 -3.35 -7.70
N PHE A 350 9.87 -2.45 -6.72
CA PHE A 350 8.74 -1.57 -6.48
C PHE A 350 8.74 -0.37 -7.45
N THR A 351 8.55 -0.62 -8.74
CA THR A 351 8.65 0.40 -9.81
C THR A 351 7.41 1.28 -9.92
N THR A 352 6.78 1.60 -8.78
CA THR A 352 5.55 2.38 -8.78
C THR A 352 5.82 3.84 -9.12
N HIS A 353 4.78 4.55 -9.60
CA HIS A 353 4.88 5.98 -9.86
C HIS A 353 5.32 6.72 -8.58
N PRO A 354 6.28 7.66 -8.65
CA PRO A 354 6.88 8.31 -7.48
C PRO A 354 5.85 9.01 -6.56
N HIS A 355 4.76 9.53 -7.13
CA HIS A 355 3.70 10.20 -6.38
C HIS A 355 2.55 9.28 -5.93
N CYS A 356 2.64 7.96 -6.14
CA CYS A 356 1.66 7.04 -5.58
C CYS A 356 1.86 6.82 -4.08
N GLY A 357 3.11 6.86 -3.62
CA GLY A 357 3.41 6.73 -2.21
C GLY A 357 4.81 7.18 -1.83
N SER A 358 4.97 7.47 -0.55
CA SER A 358 6.24 7.81 0.07
C SER A 358 6.45 7.00 1.35
N ALA A 359 7.68 6.95 1.82
CA ALA A 359 8.03 6.28 3.04
C ALA A 359 9.14 6.98 3.81
N ALA A 360 9.05 6.90 5.13
CA ALA A 360 10.09 7.24 6.08
C ALA A 360 10.36 6.04 7.02
N TYR A 361 11.54 6.02 7.64
CA TYR A 361 11.92 4.99 8.60
C TYR A 361 12.37 5.64 9.90
N LEU A 362 11.77 5.20 11.00
CA LEU A 362 12.07 5.68 12.34
C LEU A 362 12.71 4.57 13.18
N PHE A 363 13.61 4.98 14.05
CA PHE A 363 14.28 4.14 15.03
C PHE A 363 13.97 4.65 16.43
N ARG A 364 13.63 3.75 17.35
CA ARG A 364 13.43 4.08 18.75
C ARG A 364 14.56 3.49 19.59
N GLU A 365 15.30 4.33 20.29
CA GLU A 365 16.36 3.93 21.22
C GLU A 365 15.82 3.46 22.57
N ASP A 366 16.64 2.68 23.28
CA ASP A 366 16.44 2.41 24.70
C ASP A 366 16.48 3.74 25.47
N GLY A 367 15.36 4.13 26.09
CA GLY A 367 15.16 5.45 26.71
C GLY A 367 14.15 6.35 26.00
N GLY A 368 13.61 5.92 24.86
CA GLY A 368 12.44 6.54 24.23
C GLY A 368 12.75 7.58 23.15
N ARG A 369 14.03 7.94 22.95
CA ARG A 369 14.44 8.84 21.86
C ARG A 369 14.14 8.23 20.49
N VAL A 370 13.59 9.02 19.59
CA VAL A 370 13.28 8.63 18.22
C VAL A 370 14.25 9.32 17.25
N ILE A 371 14.70 8.60 16.23
CA ILE A 371 15.66 9.09 15.24
C ILE A 371 15.19 8.65 13.84
N SER A 372 15.04 9.60 12.92
CA SER A 372 14.82 9.31 11.50
C SER A 372 16.07 8.71 10.84
N LEU A 373 15.89 7.79 9.89
CA LEU A 373 16.96 7.15 9.12
C LEU A 373 17.96 8.15 8.53
N THR A 374 17.46 9.28 8.02
CA THR A 374 18.24 10.29 7.31
C THR A 374 19.23 11.02 8.21
N ARG A 375 19.06 10.95 9.53
CA ARG A 375 19.93 11.62 10.49
C ARG A 375 21.30 10.96 10.62
N PHE A 376 21.41 9.69 10.22
CA PHE A 376 22.65 8.91 10.30
C PHE A 376 22.96 8.13 9.02
N ILE A 377 22.06 8.14 8.03
CA ILE A 377 22.32 7.62 6.68
C ILE A 377 22.11 8.74 5.67
N ASP A 378 23.14 9.04 4.88
CA ASP A 378 23.03 9.84 3.66
C ASP A 378 22.35 9.01 2.56
N ALA A 379 21.04 8.86 2.69
CA ALA A 379 20.23 8.05 1.80
C ALA A 379 20.14 8.67 0.39
N ASP A 380 20.15 10.00 0.27
CA ASP A 380 20.18 10.70 -1.00
C ASP A 380 21.44 10.34 -1.79
N GLY A 381 22.63 10.52 -1.18
CA GLY A 381 23.90 10.18 -1.81
C GLY A 381 24.02 8.69 -2.12
N LEU A 382 23.52 7.82 -1.24
CA LEU A 382 23.52 6.38 -1.46
C LEU A 382 22.69 6.01 -2.70
N LEU A 383 21.49 6.55 -2.84
CA LEU A 383 20.61 6.26 -3.97
C LEU A 383 21.16 6.83 -5.27
N ASP A 384 21.72 8.03 -5.27
CA ASP A 384 22.32 8.67 -6.44
C ASP A 384 23.56 7.88 -6.93
N GLU A 385 24.45 7.45 -6.02
CA GLU A 385 25.63 6.66 -6.36
C GLU A 385 25.22 5.23 -6.80
N ALA A 386 24.24 4.60 -6.12
CA ALA A 386 23.71 3.30 -6.53
C ALA A 386 23.09 3.32 -7.94
N GLN A 387 22.30 4.36 -8.25
CA GLN A 387 21.69 4.51 -9.57
C GLN A 387 22.76 4.68 -10.66
N THR A 388 23.79 5.49 -10.40
CA THR A 388 24.92 5.68 -11.32
C THR A 388 25.63 4.35 -11.61
N LEU A 389 25.84 3.52 -10.58
CA LEU A 389 26.49 2.22 -10.70
C LEU A 389 25.65 1.17 -11.44
N ILE A 390 24.33 1.23 -11.31
CA ILE A 390 23.39 0.39 -12.06
C ILE A 390 23.41 0.77 -13.54
N GLU A 391 23.34 2.09 -13.84
CA GLU A 391 23.31 2.60 -15.20
C GLU A 391 24.65 2.41 -15.96
N SER A 392 25.77 2.35 -15.25
CA SER A 392 27.09 2.07 -15.85
C SER A 392 27.30 0.60 -16.21
N GLY A 393 26.45 -0.32 -15.73
CA GLY A 393 26.61 -1.76 -15.93
C GLY A 393 27.83 -2.36 -15.24
N GLU A 394 28.46 -1.61 -14.32
CA GLU A 394 29.73 -2.01 -13.69
C GLU A 394 29.58 -3.31 -12.88
N PHE A 395 28.41 -3.51 -12.27
CA PHE A 395 28.10 -4.71 -11.47
C PHE A 395 27.83 -5.96 -12.29
N GLU A 396 27.42 -5.85 -13.56
CA GLU A 396 27.19 -7.00 -14.43
C GLU A 396 28.48 -7.78 -14.70
N ASN A 397 29.62 -7.08 -14.68
CA ASN A 397 30.95 -7.65 -14.89
C ASN A 397 31.60 -8.17 -13.59
N TYR A 398 30.99 -7.91 -12.44
CA TYR A 398 31.50 -8.40 -11.15
C TYR A 398 30.86 -9.74 -10.78
N GLY A 399 31.70 -10.73 -10.48
CA GLY A 399 31.24 -11.94 -9.80
C GLY A 399 30.62 -11.63 -8.43
N LYS A 400 29.68 -12.47 -7.98
CA LYS A 400 28.86 -12.29 -6.76
C LYS A 400 29.61 -11.71 -5.56
N LEU A 401 30.80 -12.23 -5.25
CA LEU A 401 31.59 -11.80 -4.09
C LEU A 401 32.13 -10.35 -4.23
N ARG A 402 32.66 -9.99 -5.42
CA ARG A 402 33.18 -8.64 -5.67
C ARG A 402 32.04 -7.62 -5.69
N GLY A 403 30.91 -7.97 -6.30
CA GLY A 403 29.69 -7.15 -6.28
C GLY A 403 29.19 -6.93 -4.85
N ALA A 404 29.05 -7.99 -4.06
CA ALA A 404 28.63 -7.88 -2.66
C ALA A 404 29.57 -7.00 -1.81
N LEU A 405 30.89 -7.09 -2.03
CA LEU A 405 31.86 -6.25 -1.34
C LEU A 405 31.75 -4.77 -1.72
N LYS A 406 31.59 -4.47 -3.02
CA LYS A 406 31.38 -3.09 -3.50
C LYS A 406 30.07 -2.51 -2.96
N ALA A 407 28.98 -3.25 -3.01
CA ALA A 407 27.69 -2.82 -2.44
C ALA A 407 27.80 -2.57 -0.92
N TYR A 408 28.50 -3.43 -0.18
CA TYR A 408 28.77 -3.20 1.23
C TYR A 408 29.60 -1.92 1.47
N GLN A 409 30.63 -1.65 0.67
CA GLN A 409 31.44 -0.44 0.78
C GLN A 409 30.64 0.83 0.45
N LEU A 410 29.80 0.76 -0.60
CA LEU A 410 28.85 1.79 -0.99
C LEU A 410 27.91 2.13 0.17
N VAL A 411 27.24 1.15 0.78
CA VAL A 411 26.34 1.46 1.89
C VAL A 411 27.11 1.97 3.11
N LYS A 412 28.27 1.37 3.42
CA LYS A 412 29.07 1.74 4.60
C LYS A 412 29.52 3.21 4.60
N ARG A 413 29.92 3.77 3.45
CA ARG A 413 30.42 5.15 3.39
C ARG A 413 29.33 6.22 3.56
N HIS A 414 28.07 5.87 3.32
CA HIS A 414 26.93 6.76 3.52
C HIS A 414 26.33 6.66 4.94
N ILE A 415 26.99 5.94 5.85
CA ILE A 415 26.51 5.78 7.23
C ILE A 415 27.43 6.51 8.20
N ASP A 416 26.85 7.44 8.93
CA ASP A 416 27.49 8.09 10.07
C ASP A 416 27.23 7.26 11.33
N THR A 417 28.17 6.37 11.65
CA THR A 417 28.07 5.52 12.84
C THR A 417 28.10 6.29 14.16
N SER A 418 28.55 7.55 14.17
CA SER A 418 28.54 8.38 15.39
C SER A 418 27.14 8.88 15.75
N LYS A 419 26.26 8.97 14.76
CA LYS A 419 24.86 9.38 14.90
C LYS A 419 23.87 8.21 14.90
N ALA A 420 24.34 7.00 14.61
CA ALA A 420 23.51 5.81 14.55
C ALA A 420 22.88 5.51 15.93
N PRO A 421 21.64 4.98 15.96
CA PRO A 421 20.95 4.66 17.21
C PRO A 421 21.76 3.70 18.11
N LYS A 422 21.85 4.03 19.40
CA LYS A 422 22.50 3.18 20.42
C LYS A 422 21.84 1.81 20.46
N GLY A 423 22.66 0.75 20.51
CA GLY A 423 22.18 -0.63 20.51
C GLY A 423 21.89 -1.20 19.12
N LEU A 424 21.93 -0.40 18.05
CA LEU A 424 21.80 -0.87 16.67
C LEU A 424 23.17 -0.96 16.00
N ASN A 425 23.66 -2.19 15.76
CA ASN A 425 24.90 -2.38 15.01
C ASN A 425 24.61 -2.42 13.50
N VAL A 426 24.28 -1.25 12.93
CA VAL A 426 23.93 -1.06 11.51
C VAL A 426 24.96 -1.71 10.58
N LEU A 427 26.26 -1.54 10.85
CA LEU A 427 27.32 -2.12 10.02
C LEU A 427 27.34 -3.66 10.03
N SER A 428 27.15 -4.29 11.19
CA SER A 428 27.08 -5.74 11.29
C SER A 428 25.86 -6.31 10.55
N MET A 429 24.75 -5.58 10.57
CA MET A 429 23.51 -5.97 9.90
C MET A 429 23.65 -5.85 8.40
N LEU A 430 24.25 -4.76 7.91
CA LEU A 430 24.53 -4.60 6.48
C LEU A 430 25.54 -5.62 5.97
N LYS A 431 26.58 -5.92 6.76
CA LYS A 431 27.51 -7.03 6.48
C LYS A 431 26.71 -8.32 6.32
N SER A 432 25.74 -8.57 7.18
CA SER A 432 24.95 -9.79 7.13
C SER A 432 24.00 -9.88 5.92
N VAL A 433 23.42 -8.76 5.50
CA VAL A 433 22.52 -8.65 4.33
C VAL A 433 23.29 -8.87 3.03
N PHE A 434 24.39 -8.14 2.83
CA PHE A 434 25.11 -8.15 1.55
C PHE A 434 26.12 -9.31 1.45
N LEU A 435 26.77 -9.72 2.54
CA LEU A 435 27.85 -10.72 2.49
C LEU A 435 27.44 -12.11 2.99
N THR A 436 26.46 -12.22 3.90
CA THR A 436 26.05 -13.53 4.47
C THR A 436 24.64 -13.98 4.09
N GLN A 437 23.86 -13.15 3.40
CA GLN A 437 22.46 -13.39 2.99
C GLN A 437 21.56 -13.93 4.11
N ASN A 438 21.79 -13.50 5.35
CA ASN A 438 21.06 -14.04 6.50
C ASN A 438 19.71 -13.33 6.69
N LYS A 439 18.61 -13.98 6.30
CA LYS A 439 17.23 -13.49 6.47
C LYS A 439 16.88 -13.13 7.93
N LYS A 440 17.53 -13.75 8.93
CA LYS A 440 17.28 -13.50 10.35
C LYS A 440 17.68 -12.08 10.77
N ALA A 441 18.81 -11.58 10.25
CA ALA A 441 19.32 -10.26 10.58
C ALA A 441 18.48 -9.13 9.96
N LEU A 442 17.93 -9.35 8.75
CA LEU A 442 16.95 -8.45 8.16
C LEU A 442 15.64 -8.43 8.97
N GLY A 443 15.22 -9.59 9.50
CA GLY A 443 14.14 -9.67 10.46
C GLY A 443 14.39 -8.76 11.67
N GLU A 444 15.52 -8.92 12.36
CA GLU A 444 15.87 -8.12 13.54
C GLU A 444 15.90 -6.60 13.26
N PHE A 445 16.33 -6.18 12.06
CA PHE A 445 16.22 -4.78 11.62
C PHE A 445 14.78 -4.28 11.58
N HIS A 446 13.90 -5.03 10.93
CA HIS A 446 12.50 -4.66 10.81
C HIS A 446 11.77 -4.68 12.17
N TRP A 447 12.24 -5.47 13.14
CA TRP A 447 11.68 -5.46 14.49
C TRP A 447 12.10 -4.23 15.31
N ARG A 448 13.18 -3.55 14.93
CA ARG A 448 13.71 -2.34 15.60
C ARG A 448 13.45 -1.04 14.83
N THR A 449 12.73 -1.12 13.71
CA THR A 449 12.37 0.02 12.88
C THR A 449 10.86 0.12 12.75
N LEU A 450 10.37 1.36 12.70
CA LEU A 450 8.99 1.63 12.34
C LEU A 450 8.96 2.20 10.92
N PHE A 451 8.28 1.51 10.01
CA PHE A 451 8.02 2.01 8.66
C PHE A 451 6.80 2.93 8.66
N ILE A 452 6.99 4.17 8.25
CA ILE A 452 5.92 5.14 8.02
C ILE A 452 5.69 5.22 6.53
N GLY A 453 4.58 4.67 6.07
CA GLY A 453 4.15 4.74 4.67
C GLY A 453 3.05 5.76 4.48
N ALA A 454 2.99 6.35 3.29
CA ALA A 454 1.85 7.10 2.80
C ALA A 454 1.48 6.58 1.41
N MET A 455 0.26 6.10 1.22
CA MET A 455 -0.24 5.62 -0.06
C MET A 455 -1.50 6.40 -0.45
N HIS A 456 -1.40 7.20 -1.52
CA HIS A 456 -2.51 8.03 -1.98
C HIS A 456 -3.17 7.37 -3.18
N PHE A 457 -4.45 7.02 -3.09
CA PHE A 457 -5.21 6.50 -4.22
C PHE A 457 -5.89 7.61 -5.01
N GLN A 458 -6.02 7.41 -6.32
CA GLN A 458 -6.60 8.39 -7.23
C GLN A 458 -8.11 8.41 -7.14
N ASP A 459 -8.70 9.57 -7.40
CA ASP A 459 -10.10 9.71 -7.78
C ASP A 459 -10.22 10.26 -9.19
N LEU A 460 -11.46 10.38 -9.67
CA LEU A 460 -11.74 10.86 -11.00
C LEU A 460 -11.26 12.28 -11.27
N TYR A 461 -10.90 13.11 -10.30
CA TYR A 461 -10.48 14.50 -10.50
C TYR A 461 -8.97 14.65 -10.64
N ASN A 462 -8.18 13.88 -9.90
CA ASN A 462 -6.71 13.81 -10.00
C ASN A 462 -6.17 12.57 -10.74
N TYR A 463 -7.04 11.83 -11.44
CA TYR A 463 -6.68 10.61 -12.16
C TYR A 463 -5.62 10.83 -13.24
N ASP A 464 -4.50 10.13 -13.15
CA ASP A 464 -3.35 10.18 -14.04
C ASP A 464 -3.07 8.77 -14.60
N LEU A 465 -3.11 8.63 -15.92
CA LEU A 465 -2.88 7.34 -16.56
C LEU A 465 -1.43 6.85 -16.37
N GLU A 466 -0.46 7.74 -16.20
CA GLU A 466 0.93 7.33 -15.93
C GLU A 466 1.09 6.63 -14.58
N ARG A 467 0.24 6.96 -13.60
CA ARG A 467 0.15 6.26 -12.31
C ARG A 467 -0.46 4.87 -12.45
N VAL A 468 -1.46 4.71 -13.33
CA VAL A 468 -2.10 3.41 -13.60
C VAL A 468 -1.14 2.46 -14.31
N ARG A 469 -0.37 2.96 -15.27
CA ARG A 469 0.65 2.18 -16.01
C ARG A 469 1.78 1.65 -15.12
N ARG A 470 2.08 2.34 -14.01
CA ARG A 470 3.10 1.99 -13.00
C ARG A 470 2.47 1.57 -11.67
N CYS A 471 1.28 0.97 -11.71
CA CYS A 471 0.69 0.44 -10.50
C CYS A 471 1.42 -0.85 -10.10
N VAL A 472 1.75 -1.00 -8.82
CA VAL A 472 2.31 -2.26 -8.26
C VAL A 472 1.32 -2.96 -7.33
N ILE A 473 0.21 -2.29 -7.02
CA ILE A 473 -0.90 -2.80 -6.22
C ILE A 473 -2.04 -3.15 -7.16
N HIS A 474 -2.40 -4.43 -7.23
CA HIS A 474 -3.41 -4.92 -8.17
C HIS A 474 -4.56 -5.62 -7.43
N TYR A 475 -5.64 -5.89 -8.15
CA TYR A 475 -6.69 -6.83 -7.77
C TYR A 475 -6.65 -8.02 -8.69
N THR A 476 -6.64 -9.22 -8.13
CA THR A 476 -6.93 -10.44 -8.90
C THR A 476 -8.43 -10.67 -8.93
N THR A 477 -8.95 -11.18 -10.04
CA THR A 477 -10.39 -11.36 -10.27
C THR A 477 -10.73 -12.75 -10.83
N PRO A 478 -11.94 -13.28 -10.61
CA PRO A 478 -12.29 -14.63 -11.06
C PRO A 478 -12.31 -14.84 -12.58
N ASP A 479 -12.36 -13.77 -13.39
CA ASP A 479 -12.24 -13.87 -14.84
C ASP A 479 -10.80 -13.83 -15.37
N GLY A 480 -9.81 -13.99 -14.49
CA GLY A 480 -8.40 -14.13 -14.87
C GLY A 480 -7.68 -12.81 -15.13
N ARG A 481 -8.29 -11.66 -14.79
CA ARG A 481 -7.63 -10.35 -14.88
C ARG A 481 -6.92 -9.98 -13.57
N ILE A 482 -5.80 -9.26 -13.72
CA ILE A 482 -5.05 -8.59 -12.64
C ILE A 482 -5.10 -7.09 -12.94
N ILE A 483 -5.85 -6.33 -12.13
CA ILE A 483 -6.28 -4.98 -12.47
C ILE A 483 -5.64 -3.96 -11.52
N PRO A 484 -5.05 -2.85 -12.00
CA PRO A 484 -4.53 -1.78 -11.15
C PRO A 484 -5.55 -1.27 -10.13
N PHE A 485 -5.12 -1.02 -8.90
CA PHE A 485 -6.00 -0.61 -7.79
C PHE A 485 -6.97 0.52 -8.17
N CYS A 486 -6.47 1.61 -8.74
CA CYS A 486 -7.30 2.76 -9.11
C CYS A 486 -8.21 2.47 -10.31
N ALA A 487 -7.78 1.61 -11.23
CA ALA A 487 -8.62 1.22 -12.36
C ALA A 487 -9.80 0.33 -11.90
N TYR A 488 -9.55 -0.54 -10.92
CA TYR A 488 -10.56 -1.39 -10.32
C TYR A 488 -11.60 -0.58 -9.53
N ASN A 489 -11.15 0.35 -8.68
CA ASN A 489 -12.02 1.01 -7.70
C ASN A 489 -12.61 2.36 -8.11
N THR A 490 -11.98 3.11 -9.04
CA THR A 490 -12.39 4.49 -9.33
C THR A 490 -12.53 4.79 -10.82
N GLY A 491 -11.42 4.91 -11.56
CA GLY A 491 -11.38 5.47 -12.92
C GLY A 491 -12.39 4.83 -13.91
N PRO A 492 -12.03 3.73 -14.59
CA PRO A 492 -12.99 2.92 -15.33
C PRO A 492 -13.99 2.19 -14.42
N GLU A 493 -13.57 1.82 -13.20
CA GLU A 493 -14.40 1.19 -12.16
C GLU A 493 -14.77 -0.28 -12.43
N PHE A 494 -13.77 -1.11 -12.73
CA PHE A 494 -13.98 -2.54 -13.04
C PHE A 494 -14.57 -3.37 -11.88
N ARG A 495 -14.51 -2.88 -10.64
CA ARG A 495 -15.11 -3.54 -9.47
C ARG A 495 -16.58 -3.89 -9.72
N VAL A 496 -17.38 -2.91 -10.12
CA VAL A 496 -18.83 -3.11 -10.31
C VAL A 496 -19.11 -4.12 -11.43
N GLU A 497 -18.31 -4.11 -12.50
CA GLU A 497 -18.41 -5.08 -13.58
C GLU A 497 -18.14 -6.51 -13.09
N VAL A 498 -17.00 -6.71 -12.39
CA VAL A 498 -16.58 -8.02 -11.89
C VAL A 498 -17.56 -8.54 -10.85
N GLU A 499 -17.91 -7.71 -9.86
CA GLU A 499 -18.80 -8.14 -8.79
C GLU A 499 -20.20 -8.50 -9.29
N LYS A 500 -20.76 -7.77 -10.27
CA LYS A 500 -22.06 -8.13 -10.86
C LYS A 500 -22.00 -9.41 -11.67
N LYS A 501 -20.89 -9.65 -12.38
CA LYS A 501 -20.68 -10.84 -13.22
C LYS A 501 -20.56 -12.12 -12.38
N PHE A 502 -19.93 -12.03 -11.21
CA PHE A 502 -19.69 -13.16 -10.30
C PHE A 502 -20.54 -13.12 -9.03
N GLY A 503 -21.48 -12.18 -8.95
CA GLY A 503 -22.34 -11.96 -7.80
C GLY A 503 -23.65 -12.72 -7.90
N MET A 504 -24.35 -12.77 -6.76
CA MET A 504 -25.67 -13.36 -6.62
C MET A 504 -26.61 -12.39 -5.90
N SER A 505 -27.91 -12.62 -6.00
CA SER A 505 -28.88 -11.85 -5.22
C SER A 505 -28.74 -12.14 -3.72
N ILE A 506 -29.14 -11.19 -2.87
CA ILE A 506 -29.15 -11.38 -1.41
C ILE A 506 -30.03 -12.58 -1.01
N GLU A 507 -31.18 -12.75 -1.67
CA GLU A 507 -32.11 -13.87 -1.43
C GLU A 507 -31.47 -15.22 -1.77
N GLU A 508 -30.73 -15.29 -2.88
CA GLU A 508 -30.00 -16.49 -3.26
C GLU A 508 -28.88 -16.81 -2.27
N TRP A 509 -28.13 -15.79 -1.84
CA TRP A 509 -27.09 -15.97 -0.82
C TRP A 509 -27.69 -16.51 0.49
N GLN A 510 -28.83 -15.97 0.94
CA GLN A 510 -29.51 -16.41 2.16
C GLN A 510 -30.01 -17.86 2.06
N LYS A 511 -30.49 -18.29 0.88
CA LYS A 511 -30.88 -19.68 0.61
C LYS A 511 -29.70 -20.64 0.71
N ARG A 512 -28.52 -20.22 0.23
CA ARG A 512 -27.27 -21.01 0.30
C ARG A 512 -26.68 -21.03 1.72
N ASN A 513 -27.00 -20.03 2.54
CA ASN A 513 -26.43 -19.83 3.87
C ASN A 513 -27.54 -19.70 4.94
N PRO A 514 -28.36 -20.75 5.16
CA PRO A 514 -29.46 -20.67 6.12
C PRO A 514 -28.94 -20.39 7.53
N GLY A 515 -29.55 -19.41 8.22
CA GLY A 515 -29.19 -19.02 9.59
C GLY A 515 -27.96 -18.11 9.73
N ARG A 516 -27.26 -17.78 8.63
CA ARG A 516 -26.15 -16.82 8.65
C ARG A 516 -26.66 -15.38 8.56
N ASP A 517 -26.02 -14.47 9.28
CA ASP A 517 -26.30 -13.03 9.17
C ASP A 517 -25.48 -12.45 8.01
N ILE A 518 -26.11 -11.64 7.16
CA ILE A 518 -25.44 -11.07 5.98
C ILE A 518 -24.26 -10.17 6.37
N MET A 519 -24.33 -9.51 7.52
CA MET A 519 -23.26 -8.69 8.07
C MET A 519 -22.30 -9.51 8.94
N GLY A 520 -22.42 -10.83 8.99
CA GLY A 520 -21.54 -11.72 9.73
C GLY A 520 -21.61 -11.56 11.25
N ARG A 521 -22.72 -11.03 11.80
CA ARG A 521 -22.88 -10.84 13.26
C ARG A 521 -22.96 -12.15 14.03
N ASP A 522 -23.36 -13.23 13.36
CA ASP A 522 -23.37 -14.59 13.87
C ASP A 522 -21.97 -15.11 14.25
N LEU A 523 -20.90 -14.46 13.78
CA LEU A 523 -19.52 -14.83 14.05
C LEU A 523 -18.97 -14.30 15.38
N TYR A 524 -19.77 -13.54 16.15
CA TYR A 524 -19.32 -12.92 17.40
C TYR A 524 -19.91 -13.67 18.60
N PRO A 525 -19.08 -14.30 19.45
CA PRO A 525 -19.55 -15.21 20.50
C PRO A 525 -20.25 -14.52 21.69
N SER A 526 -20.08 -13.21 21.91
CA SER A 526 -20.69 -12.47 23.02
C SER A 526 -20.53 -10.95 22.88
N GLU A 527 -20.99 -10.17 23.86
CA GLU A 527 -20.62 -8.76 24.03
C GLU A 527 -19.09 -8.59 24.13
N LEU A 528 -18.60 -7.37 23.86
CA LEU A 528 -17.16 -7.06 23.93
C LEU A 528 -16.61 -7.48 25.30
N PRO A 529 -15.45 -8.15 25.35
CA PRO A 529 -14.75 -8.36 26.62
C PRO A 529 -14.63 -7.04 27.39
N ALA A 530 -14.90 -7.11 28.70
CA ALA A 530 -14.95 -5.95 29.58
C ALA A 530 -13.69 -5.10 29.48
#